data_AF-A0A7Y3IAR9-F1
#
_entry.id   AF-A0A7Y3IAR9-F1
#
_cell.length_a   1.000
_cell.length_b   1.000
_cell.length_c   1.000
_cell.angle_alpha   90.00
_cell.angle_beta   90.00
_cell.angle_gamma   90.00
#
_symmetry.space_group_name_H-M   'P 1'
#
loop_
_entity.id
_entity.type
_entity.pdbx_description
1 polymer ?
#
loop_
_entity_poly.entity_id
_entity_poly.type
_entity_poly.pdbx_seq_one_letter_code
_entity_poly.pdbx_strand_id
1 'polypeptide(L)'
;MMRRAWTVARRELMALFDTPTAYVLAVAFLGLGLYMSFRSLYAMGVASLRPFFDLLPWLFVVFIPAVAMKALAEERRSRTLDWLVAQPVNEADIVVGKFIGNWLFVLITLAGTLPMAMGVLLTSEADVGIMVAQYLGASLLAAQMIAIGLWASSITRNQITAFILGAAISFILILIGTPIVQIGLPRWLGSVANQLSVMGHFQNVARGVVDLRDILYFVSTCGLFLMLSVAALSRDRLSHSRDEFKRLRTGTAVIVAGVLVLNLLGGYVRGRLDLTADNLFTLSYGSRDILADLDDIVNLKLFVSDELPQEIQLTLRDVRDLVADLRGAADGQLLTEELNPDDDEEAASEASSLGIFPIEFNVLRDDELQVRRGYFGLAVTYADEQEVIPVIDRTDDLEFRLVSAIRNMTSPQQPTVAFATGFGAKDASQFGAFRQGISDRYRVTTVNLEPEDSGAPAIDRDSADILVVAAPTTPLSPAASAAVDQYLSAGGAVLMVMERHEINPQAPISTPLTTGLEGILSDRGVEATGELVFDAASSERISMGRQGIFNVIRAYPFWPIAFTGSQHATVRDLANVTFGWASA
;
A
#
# COMPACT_ATOMS: atom_id res chain seq x y z
N MET A 1 -16.98 33.57 18.63
CA MET A 1 -17.36 32.62 17.56
C MET A 1 -17.38 31.19 18.09
N MET A 2 -16.23 30.55 18.38
CA MET A 2 -16.16 29.13 18.80
C MET A 2 -17.09 28.71 19.95
N ARG A 3 -17.19 29.51 21.03
CA ARG A 3 -18.06 29.13 22.18
C ARG A 3 -19.54 29.02 21.79
N ARG A 4 -20.04 29.88 20.91
CA ARG A 4 -21.47 29.90 20.49
C ARG A 4 -21.77 28.73 19.56
N ALA A 5 -20.93 28.52 18.54
CA ALA A 5 -21.05 27.38 17.63
C ALA A 5 -20.98 26.04 18.38
N TRP A 6 -20.08 25.92 19.36
CA TRP A 6 -19.98 24.72 20.20
C TRP A 6 -21.23 24.48 21.06
N THR A 7 -21.84 25.52 21.63
CA THR A 7 -23.11 25.39 22.35
C THR A 7 -24.22 24.84 21.45
N VAL A 8 -24.31 25.33 20.21
CA VAL A 8 -25.25 24.81 19.21
C VAL A 8 -24.93 23.36 18.87
N ALA A 9 -23.65 23.03 18.62
CA ALA A 9 -23.21 21.67 18.29
C ALA A 9 -23.55 20.65 19.38
N ARG A 10 -23.28 20.98 20.65
CA ARG A 10 -23.60 20.11 21.78
C ARG A 10 -25.10 19.87 21.90
N ARG A 11 -25.91 20.92 21.72
CA ARG A 11 -27.37 20.80 21.74
C ARG A 11 -27.87 19.92 20.60
N GLU A 12 -27.36 20.12 19.38
CA GLU A 12 -27.74 19.34 18.20
C GLU A 12 -27.39 17.85 18.37
N LEU A 13 -26.18 17.56 18.85
CA LEU A 13 -25.74 16.19 19.13
C LEU A 13 -26.64 15.49 20.16
N MET A 14 -26.96 16.16 21.26
CA MET A 14 -27.86 15.60 22.28
C MET A 14 -29.27 15.39 21.72
N ALA A 15 -29.78 16.33 20.93
CA ALA A 15 -31.09 16.19 20.30
C ALA A 15 -31.17 14.97 19.36
N LEU A 16 -30.08 14.60 18.68
CA LEU A 16 -30.04 13.35 17.90
C LEU A 16 -30.18 12.13 18.82
N PHE A 17 -29.40 12.05 19.90
CA PHE A 17 -29.45 10.94 20.87
C PHE A 17 -30.74 10.88 21.72
N ASP A 18 -31.51 11.96 21.79
CA ASP A 18 -32.81 11.97 22.46
C ASP A 18 -33.94 11.42 21.57
N THR A 19 -33.68 11.24 20.26
CA THR A 19 -34.69 10.77 19.30
C THR A 19 -34.52 9.28 18.95
N PRO A 20 -35.61 8.46 19.01
CA PRO A 20 -35.55 7.06 18.60
C PRO A 20 -35.08 6.86 17.15
N THR A 21 -35.37 7.83 16.27
CA THR A 21 -34.99 7.77 14.85
C THR A 21 -33.47 7.69 14.64
N ALA A 22 -32.68 8.37 15.48
CA ALA A 22 -31.23 8.35 15.34
C ALA A 22 -30.65 6.95 15.64
N TYR A 23 -31.16 6.27 16.67
CA TYR A 23 -30.74 4.90 16.99
C TYR A 23 -31.14 3.91 15.90
N VAL A 24 -32.35 4.03 15.33
CA VAL A 24 -32.78 3.17 14.22
C VAL A 24 -31.83 3.31 13.03
N LEU A 25 -31.45 4.54 12.67
CA LEU A 25 -30.49 4.80 11.60
C LEU A 25 -29.09 4.23 11.93
N ALA A 26 -28.60 4.43 13.16
CA ALA A 26 -27.30 3.92 13.59
C ALA A 26 -27.25 2.38 13.58
N VAL A 27 -28.30 1.72 14.07
CA VAL A 27 -28.41 0.25 14.06
C VAL A 27 -28.51 -0.27 12.63
N ALA A 28 -29.26 0.38 11.75
CA ALA A 28 -29.34 -0.01 10.34
C ALA A 28 -27.98 0.13 9.64
N PHE A 29 -27.28 1.25 9.87
CA PHE A 29 -25.93 1.49 9.35
C PHE A 29 -24.95 0.42 9.84
N LEU A 30 -24.86 0.21 11.15
CA LEU A 30 -23.94 -0.77 11.75
C LEU A 30 -24.30 -2.20 11.36
N GLY A 31 -25.58 -2.57 11.43
CA GLY A 31 -26.03 -3.92 11.11
C GLY A 31 -25.75 -4.29 9.66
N LEU A 32 -26.10 -3.42 8.71
CA LEU A 32 -25.85 -3.67 7.29
C LEU A 32 -24.35 -3.64 6.96
N GLY A 33 -23.63 -2.64 7.47
CA GLY A 33 -22.20 -2.47 7.24
C GLY A 33 -21.39 -3.65 7.79
N LEU A 34 -21.60 -4.01 9.06
CA LEU A 34 -20.90 -5.13 9.70
C LEU A 34 -21.26 -6.47 9.05
N TYR A 35 -22.54 -6.73 8.76
CA TYR A 35 -22.96 -7.99 8.13
C TYR A 35 -22.31 -8.18 6.76
N MET A 36 -22.34 -7.17 5.89
CA MET A 36 -21.73 -7.26 4.56
C MET A 36 -20.22 -7.44 4.64
N SER A 37 -19.57 -6.77 5.60
CA SER A 37 -18.13 -6.86 5.79
C SER A 37 -17.69 -8.21 6.30
N PHE A 38 -18.36 -8.76 7.34
CA PHE A 38 -18.09 -10.11 7.82
C PHE A 38 -18.34 -11.15 6.73
N ARG A 39 -19.45 -11.04 5.99
CA ARG A 39 -19.73 -11.94 4.86
C ARG A 39 -18.59 -11.94 3.83
N SER A 40 -18.05 -10.76 3.49
CA SER A 40 -16.95 -10.62 2.55
C SER A 40 -15.63 -11.17 3.09
N LEU A 41 -15.28 -10.87 4.35
CA LEU A 41 -14.13 -11.42 5.06
C LEU A 41 -14.11 -12.95 5.02
N TYR A 42 -15.23 -13.60 5.38
CA TYR A 42 -15.34 -15.06 5.35
C TYR A 42 -15.29 -15.63 3.93
N ALA A 43 -15.82 -14.92 2.94
CA ALA A 43 -15.80 -15.37 1.55
C ALA A 43 -14.41 -15.31 0.91
N MET A 44 -13.63 -14.27 1.23
CA MET A 44 -12.29 -14.07 0.65
C MET A 44 -11.18 -14.75 1.44
N GLY A 45 -11.40 -15.07 2.73
CA GLY A 45 -10.37 -15.65 3.58
C GLY A 45 -9.21 -14.69 3.93
N VAL A 46 -9.40 -13.38 3.67
CA VAL A 46 -8.40 -12.33 3.92
C VAL A 46 -8.92 -11.41 5.02
N ALA A 47 -8.10 -11.20 6.05
CA ALA A 47 -8.43 -10.33 7.17
C ALA A 47 -8.16 -8.85 6.82
N SER A 48 -9.12 -8.21 6.14
CA SER A 48 -9.01 -6.81 5.70
C SER A 48 -10.31 -6.01 5.92
N LEU A 49 -10.18 -4.75 6.33
CA LEU A 49 -11.32 -3.83 6.42
C LEU A 49 -11.70 -3.18 5.09
N ARG A 50 -10.89 -3.34 4.04
CA ARG A 50 -11.13 -2.71 2.72
C ARG A 50 -12.57 -2.93 2.21
N PRO A 51 -13.18 -4.14 2.30
CA PRO A 51 -14.54 -4.35 1.81
C PRO A 51 -15.61 -3.49 2.51
N PHE A 52 -15.43 -3.20 3.80
CA PHE A 52 -16.32 -2.29 4.53
C PHE A 52 -16.20 -0.88 3.96
N PHE A 53 -14.97 -0.39 3.78
CA PHE A 53 -14.71 0.96 3.31
C PHE A 53 -15.10 1.14 1.84
N ASP A 54 -14.98 0.12 1.00
CA ASP A 54 -15.49 0.16 -0.39
C ASP A 54 -17.03 0.30 -0.45
N LEU A 55 -17.74 -0.30 0.52
CA LEU A 55 -19.19 -0.15 0.66
C LEU A 55 -19.59 1.20 1.30
N LEU A 56 -18.71 1.80 2.09
CA LEU A 56 -19.03 2.92 2.96
C LEU A 56 -19.60 4.16 2.23
N PRO A 57 -19.06 4.61 1.07
CA PRO A 57 -19.66 5.71 0.32
C PRO A 57 -21.13 5.47 -0.03
N TRP A 58 -21.48 4.26 -0.45
CA TRP A 58 -22.85 3.89 -0.80
C TRP A 58 -23.77 3.88 0.43
N LEU A 59 -23.27 3.38 1.55
CA LEU A 59 -24.00 3.38 2.81
C LEU A 59 -24.25 4.82 3.31
N PHE A 60 -23.25 5.69 3.16
CA PHE A 60 -23.35 7.10 3.52
C PHE A 60 -24.34 7.90 2.66
N VAL A 61 -24.51 7.57 1.36
CA VAL A 61 -25.52 8.23 0.49
C VAL A 61 -26.92 8.18 1.09
N VAL A 62 -27.25 7.11 1.82
CA VAL A 62 -28.54 6.97 2.49
C VAL A 62 -28.45 7.47 3.92
N PHE A 63 -27.45 7.03 4.68
CA PHE A 63 -27.36 7.32 6.10
C PHE A 63 -27.18 8.81 6.42
N ILE A 64 -26.25 9.48 5.74
CA ILE A 64 -25.88 10.87 6.08
C ILE A 64 -27.00 11.87 5.77
N PRO A 65 -27.63 11.85 4.58
CA PRO A 65 -28.79 12.70 4.32
C PRO A 65 -29.94 12.45 5.29
N ALA A 66 -30.14 11.21 5.74
CA ALA A 66 -31.18 10.89 6.72
C ALA A 66 -30.91 11.50 8.11
N VAL A 67 -29.64 11.62 8.50
CA VAL A 67 -29.22 12.34 9.72
C VAL A 67 -29.38 13.86 9.53
N ALA A 68 -28.86 14.40 8.42
CA ALA A 68 -28.82 15.84 8.18
C ALA A 68 -30.19 16.46 7.79
N MET A 69 -31.15 15.68 7.29
CA MET A 69 -32.40 16.21 6.74
C MET A 69 -33.19 17.07 7.73
N LYS A 70 -33.14 16.75 9.03
CA LYS A 70 -33.90 17.45 10.08
C LYS A 70 -33.25 18.76 10.53
N ALA A 71 -31.94 18.91 10.34
CA ALA A 71 -31.13 19.94 10.96
C ALA A 71 -31.70 21.36 10.81
N LEU A 72 -32.20 21.73 9.62
CA LEU A 72 -32.80 23.06 9.38
C LEU A 72 -34.24 22.99 8.87
N ALA A 73 -34.58 21.95 8.08
CA ALA A 73 -35.91 21.80 7.51
C ALA A 73 -36.99 21.63 8.59
N GLU A 74 -36.67 20.97 9.71
CA GLU A 74 -37.61 20.80 10.83
C GLU A 74 -37.90 22.14 11.51
N GLU A 75 -36.86 22.91 11.83
CA GLU A 75 -36.97 24.20 12.48
C GLU A 75 -37.71 25.22 11.60
N ARG A 76 -37.52 25.14 10.28
CA ARG A 76 -38.25 25.96 9.33
C ARG A 76 -39.72 25.54 9.23
N ARG A 77 -40.01 24.24 9.28
CA ARG A 77 -41.38 23.71 9.28
C ARG A 77 -42.16 24.12 10.53
N SER A 78 -41.51 24.06 11.70
CA SER A 78 -42.10 24.41 12.99
C SER A 78 -42.07 25.91 13.31
N ARG A 79 -41.49 26.75 12.43
CA ARG A 79 -41.26 28.19 12.62
C ARG A 79 -40.40 28.52 13.85
N THR A 80 -39.64 27.56 14.38
CA THR A 80 -38.66 27.82 15.44
C THR A 80 -37.36 28.40 14.90
N LEU A 81 -37.14 28.33 13.59
CA LEU A 81 -35.99 28.95 12.93
C LEU A 81 -35.96 30.47 13.17
N ASP A 82 -37.11 31.15 13.09
CA ASP A 82 -37.20 32.60 13.30
C ASP A 82 -36.74 32.99 14.71
N TRP A 83 -37.05 32.17 15.71
CA TRP A 83 -36.60 32.36 17.09
C TRP A 83 -35.11 32.14 17.26
N LEU A 84 -34.55 31.09 16.63
CA LEU A 84 -33.13 30.78 16.69
C LEU A 84 -32.30 31.89 16.03
N VAL A 85 -32.79 32.39 14.90
CA VAL A 85 -32.19 33.45 14.10
C VAL A 85 -32.36 34.82 14.79
N ALA A 86 -33.35 35.03 15.66
CA ALA A 86 -33.49 36.26 16.44
C ALA A 86 -32.53 36.36 17.65
N GLN A 87 -31.92 35.25 18.06
CA GLN A 87 -30.90 35.24 19.12
C GLN A 87 -29.61 35.95 18.65
N PRO A 88 -28.75 36.45 19.56
CA PRO A 88 -27.49 37.11 19.22
C PRO A 88 -26.41 36.10 18.76
N VAL A 89 -26.75 35.27 17.77
CA VAL A 89 -25.92 34.22 17.18
C VAL A 89 -25.86 34.47 15.66
N ASN A 90 -24.65 34.41 15.11
CA ASN A 90 -24.44 34.62 13.68
C ASN A 90 -24.93 33.41 12.88
N GLU A 91 -25.37 33.59 11.63
CA GLU A 91 -25.82 32.48 10.76
C GLU A 91 -24.72 31.43 10.58
N ALA A 92 -23.47 31.88 10.46
CA ALA A 92 -22.31 31.00 10.40
C ALA A 92 -22.14 30.16 11.67
N ASP A 93 -22.40 30.72 12.86
CA ASP A 93 -22.30 29.98 14.13
C ASP A 93 -23.39 28.89 14.22
N ILE A 94 -24.59 29.16 13.68
CA ILE A 94 -25.70 28.18 13.64
C ILE A 94 -25.35 27.03 12.69
N VAL A 95 -24.93 27.34 11.46
CA VAL A 95 -24.61 26.35 10.43
C VAL A 95 -23.42 25.48 10.86
N VAL A 96 -22.32 26.09 11.32
CA VAL A 96 -21.14 25.36 11.80
C VAL A 96 -21.48 24.52 13.03
N GLY A 97 -22.31 25.04 13.94
CA GLY A 97 -22.77 24.28 15.10
C GLY A 97 -23.55 23.03 14.70
N LYS A 98 -24.54 23.17 13.81
CA LYS A 98 -25.32 22.02 13.30
C LYS A 98 -24.47 21.03 12.52
N PHE A 99 -23.52 21.52 11.73
CA PHE A 99 -22.54 20.68 11.04
C PHE A 99 -21.73 19.83 12.02
N ILE A 100 -21.09 20.45 13.02
CA ILE A 100 -20.27 19.74 14.01
C ILE A 100 -21.11 18.73 14.80
N GLY A 101 -22.34 19.08 15.20
CA GLY A 101 -23.22 18.17 15.92
C GLY A 101 -23.57 16.91 15.11
N ASN A 102 -23.96 17.07 13.84
CA ASN A 102 -24.23 15.94 12.95
C ASN A 102 -22.95 15.14 12.64
N TRP A 103 -21.81 15.81 12.45
CA TRP A 103 -20.53 15.15 12.18
C TRP A 103 -20.07 14.29 13.36
N LEU A 104 -20.14 14.81 14.58
CA LEU A 104 -19.84 14.04 15.79
C LEU A 104 -20.76 12.82 15.95
N PHE A 105 -22.05 12.95 15.64
CA PHE A 105 -22.98 11.81 15.68
C PHE A 105 -22.58 10.71 14.69
N VAL A 106 -22.21 11.08 13.46
CA VAL A 106 -21.72 10.12 12.45
C VAL A 106 -20.40 9.51 12.88
N LEU A 107 -19.47 10.27 13.47
CA LEU A 107 -18.22 9.72 14.00
C LEU A 107 -18.44 8.73 15.14
N ILE A 108 -19.37 9.00 16.06
CA ILE A 108 -19.73 8.05 17.13
C ILE A 108 -20.35 6.79 16.54
N THR A 109 -21.21 6.93 15.52
CA THR A 109 -21.80 5.78 14.83
C THR A 109 -20.74 4.96 14.11
N LEU A 110 -19.81 5.61 13.40
CA LEU A 110 -18.67 4.97 12.74
C LEU A 110 -17.73 4.31 13.75
N ALA A 111 -17.51 4.91 14.92
CA ALA A 111 -16.73 4.29 15.99
C ALA A 111 -17.34 2.95 16.47
N GLY A 112 -18.63 2.73 16.25
CA GLY A 112 -19.30 1.45 16.46
C GLY A 112 -18.75 0.30 15.59
N THR A 113 -17.95 0.58 14.54
CA THR A 113 -17.27 -0.44 13.73
C THR A 113 -15.86 -0.77 14.23
N LEU A 114 -15.33 -0.03 15.22
CA LEU A 114 -14.01 -0.29 15.81
C LEU A 114 -13.86 -1.69 16.43
N PRO A 115 -14.88 -2.31 17.05
CA PRO A 115 -14.75 -3.68 17.55
C PRO A 115 -14.39 -4.69 16.45
N MET A 116 -14.93 -4.51 15.23
CA MET A 116 -14.55 -5.33 14.07
C MET A 116 -13.10 -5.06 13.66
N ALA A 117 -12.70 -3.78 13.62
CA ALA A 117 -11.33 -3.37 13.33
C ALA A 117 -10.32 -4.00 14.31
N MET A 118 -10.63 -3.95 15.61
CA MET A 118 -9.83 -4.61 16.64
C MET A 118 -9.80 -6.13 16.47
N GLY A 119 -10.93 -6.75 16.12
CA GLY A 119 -10.99 -8.19 15.85
C GLY A 119 -10.06 -8.62 14.71
N VAL A 120 -9.96 -7.80 13.65
CA VAL A 120 -9.03 -8.03 12.53
C VAL A 120 -7.58 -7.89 12.99
N LEU A 121 -7.25 -6.83 13.72
CA LEU A 121 -5.89 -6.59 14.24
C LEU A 121 -5.41 -7.66 15.22
N LEU A 122 -6.31 -8.26 15.99
CA LEU A 122 -5.96 -9.31 16.94
C LEU A 122 -5.75 -10.68 16.27
N THR A 123 -6.29 -10.87 15.07
CA THR A 123 -6.29 -12.17 14.37
C THR A 123 -5.41 -12.19 13.12
N SER A 124 -4.83 -11.05 12.74
CA SER A 124 -4.04 -10.90 11.52
C SER A 124 -3.00 -9.78 11.61
N GLU A 125 -2.02 -9.81 10.71
CA GLU A 125 -1.02 -8.74 10.51
C GLU A 125 -1.57 -7.60 9.64
N ALA A 126 -2.82 -7.20 9.88
CA ALA A 126 -3.42 -6.11 9.13
C ALA A 126 -2.71 -4.78 9.40
N ASP A 127 -2.46 -4.00 8.34
CA ASP A 127 -1.78 -2.73 8.41
C ASP A 127 -2.63 -1.68 9.17
N VAL A 128 -2.17 -1.33 10.38
CA VAL A 128 -2.80 -0.33 11.27
C VAL A 128 -2.85 1.04 10.60
N GLY A 129 -1.82 1.37 9.83
CA GLY A 129 -1.68 2.60 9.07
C GLY A 129 -2.78 2.78 8.03
N ILE A 130 -3.01 1.75 7.22
CA ILE A 130 -4.11 1.70 6.25
C ILE A 130 -5.46 1.85 6.99
N MET A 131 -5.64 1.17 8.11
CA MET A 131 -6.89 1.26 8.89
C MET A 131 -7.14 2.68 9.42
N VAL A 132 -6.11 3.34 9.96
CA VAL A 132 -6.20 4.73 10.41
C VAL A 132 -6.55 5.65 9.23
N ALA A 133 -5.89 5.48 8.10
CA ALA A 133 -6.17 6.24 6.89
C ALA A 133 -7.62 6.04 6.41
N GLN A 134 -8.13 4.81 6.44
CA GLN A 134 -9.52 4.50 6.09
C GLN A 134 -10.53 5.21 6.99
N TYR A 135 -10.32 5.21 8.32
CA TYR A 135 -11.19 5.95 9.25
C TYR A 135 -11.06 7.46 9.07
N LEU A 136 -9.87 7.97 8.77
CA LEU A 136 -9.65 9.39 8.46
C LEU A 136 -10.40 9.78 7.17
N GLY A 137 -10.25 9.02 6.09
CA GLY A 137 -10.96 9.22 4.83
C GLY A 137 -12.47 9.15 5.01
N ALA A 138 -12.96 8.20 5.82
CA ALA A 138 -14.37 8.09 6.17
C ALA A 138 -14.88 9.34 6.91
N SER A 139 -14.08 9.91 7.81
CA SER A 139 -14.44 11.15 8.52
C SER A 139 -14.54 12.36 7.59
N LEU A 140 -13.65 12.47 6.59
CA LEU A 140 -13.63 13.54 5.59
C LEU A 140 -14.81 13.40 4.62
N LEU A 141 -15.07 12.18 4.15
CA LEU A 141 -16.24 11.85 3.34
C LEU A 141 -17.54 12.20 4.08
N ALA A 142 -17.63 11.82 5.36
CA ALA A 142 -18.78 12.15 6.18
C ALA A 142 -18.97 13.65 6.33
N ALA A 143 -17.90 14.42 6.57
CA ALA A 143 -17.95 15.88 6.64
C ALA A 143 -18.52 16.49 5.36
N GLN A 144 -18.00 16.11 4.18
CA GLN A 144 -18.48 16.61 2.90
C GLN A 144 -19.98 16.32 2.70
N MET A 145 -20.41 15.09 2.95
CA MET A 145 -21.81 14.68 2.74
C MET A 145 -22.77 15.32 3.74
N ILE A 146 -22.33 15.57 4.98
CA ILE A 146 -23.13 16.31 5.97
C ILE A 146 -23.29 17.76 5.53
N ALA A 147 -22.25 18.39 4.99
CA ALA A 147 -22.36 19.74 4.45
C ALA A 147 -23.39 19.82 3.30
N ILE A 148 -23.36 18.84 2.39
CA ILE A 148 -24.35 18.70 1.30
C ILE A 148 -25.77 18.52 1.86
N GLY A 149 -25.95 17.61 2.83
CA GLY A 149 -27.24 17.36 3.46
C GLY A 149 -27.78 18.56 4.24
N LEU A 150 -26.91 19.29 4.93
CA LEU A 150 -27.26 20.52 5.66
C LEU A 150 -27.68 21.62 4.69
N TRP A 151 -26.99 21.76 3.56
CA TRP A 151 -27.39 22.68 2.50
C TRP A 151 -28.76 22.32 1.92
N ALA A 152 -29.00 21.04 1.61
CA ALA A 152 -30.30 20.57 1.13
C ALA A 152 -31.44 20.83 2.15
N SER A 153 -31.16 20.64 3.44
CA SER A 153 -32.07 20.98 4.55
C SER A 153 -32.30 22.50 4.64
N SER A 154 -31.27 23.31 4.36
CA SER A 154 -31.32 24.78 4.43
C SER A 154 -32.14 25.45 3.34
N ILE A 155 -32.51 24.76 2.25
CA ILE A 155 -33.31 25.32 1.15
C ILE A 155 -34.73 24.74 1.08
N THR A 156 -35.06 23.79 1.95
CA THR A 156 -36.38 23.12 1.96
C THR A 156 -37.11 23.36 3.28
N ARG A 157 -38.42 23.09 3.28
CA ARG A 157 -39.29 23.05 4.49
C ARG A 157 -39.75 21.64 4.85
N ASN A 158 -39.47 20.66 3.98
CA ASN A 158 -39.91 19.28 4.13
C ASN A 158 -38.67 18.39 4.28
N GLN A 159 -38.62 17.63 5.38
CA GLN A 159 -37.53 16.70 5.70
C GLN A 159 -37.33 15.66 4.59
N ILE A 160 -38.41 15.15 3.99
CA ILE A 160 -38.30 14.13 2.93
C ILE A 160 -37.65 14.73 1.68
N THR A 161 -38.01 15.96 1.31
CA THR A 161 -37.38 16.65 0.18
C THR A 161 -35.92 16.98 0.46
N ALA A 162 -35.58 17.38 1.69
CA ALA A 162 -34.19 17.59 2.11
C ALA A 162 -33.36 16.30 1.98
N PHE A 163 -33.91 15.17 2.43
CA PHE A 163 -33.30 13.86 2.32
C PHE A 163 -33.03 13.48 0.86
N ILE A 164 -34.06 13.51 0.01
CA ILE A 164 -33.95 13.12 -1.40
C ILE A 164 -32.90 13.99 -2.12
N LEU A 165 -32.91 15.30 -1.87
CA LEU A 165 -31.97 16.21 -2.53
C LEU A 165 -30.52 15.99 -2.06
N GLY A 166 -30.30 15.83 -0.75
CA GLY A 166 -28.97 15.53 -0.20
C GLY A 166 -28.43 14.18 -0.67
N ALA A 167 -29.29 13.16 -0.72
CA ALA A 167 -28.94 11.83 -1.22
C ALA A 167 -28.64 11.86 -2.72
N ALA A 168 -29.46 12.53 -3.54
CA ALA A 168 -29.26 12.62 -4.97
C ALA A 168 -27.92 13.30 -5.33
N ILE A 169 -27.58 14.41 -4.68
CA ILE A 169 -26.32 15.12 -4.95
C ILE A 169 -25.13 14.27 -4.53
N SER A 170 -25.19 13.67 -3.34
CA SER A 170 -24.12 12.79 -2.86
C SER A 170 -23.95 11.57 -3.76
N PHE A 171 -25.05 10.97 -4.20
CA PHE A 171 -25.06 9.85 -5.13
C PHE A 171 -24.42 10.23 -6.47
N ILE A 172 -24.79 11.37 -7.05
CA ILE A 172 -24.22 11.84 -8.32
C ILE A 172 -22.70 12.05 -8.19
N LEU A 173 -22.23 12.70 -7.12
CA LEU A 173 -20.81 12.95 -6.90
C LEU A 173 -19.98 11.65 -6.74
N ILE A 174 -20.58 10.61 -6.17
CA ILE A 174 -19.97 9.28 -6.09
C ILE A 174 -20.03 8.58 -7.45
N LEU A 175 -21.19 8.63 -8.13
CA LEU A 175 -21.44 7.91 -9.38
C LEU A 175 -20.56 8.41 -10.52
N ILE A 176 -20.30 9.72 -10.61
CA ILE A 176 -19.38 10.34 -11.58
C ILE A 176 -17.96 9.72 -11.49
N GLY A 177 -17.59 9.21 -10.32
CA GLY A 177 -16.33 8.54 -10.07
C GLY A 177 -16.26 7.06 -10.44
N THR A 178 -17.36 6.47 -10.89
CA THR A 178 -17.42 5.02 -11.16
C THR A 178 -17.06 4.68 -12.60
N PRO A 179 -16.49 3.50 -12.86
CA PRO A 179 -16.07 3.13 -14.22
C PRO A 179 -17.23 3.19 -15.20
N ILE A 180 -18.39 2.71 -14.75
CA ILE A 180 -19.64 2.67 -15.53
C ILE A 180 -20.02 4.05 -16.08
N VAL A 181 -19.84 5.12 -15.31
CA VAL A 181 -20.17 6.48 -15.77
C VAL A 181 -19.03 7.10 -16.57
N GLN A 182 -17.78 6.91 -16.16
CA GLN A 182 -16.63 7.49 -16.86
C GLN A 182 -16.52 7.00 -18.29
N ILE A 183 -16.79 5.70 -18.49
CA ILE A 183 -16.85 5.04 -19.78
C ILE A 183 -17.85 5.72 -20.75
N GLY A 184 -19.01 6.15 -20.24
CA GLY A 184 -20.04 6.80 -21.05
C GLY A 184 -19.81 8.29 -21.33
N LEU A 185 -18.79 8.90 -20.73
CA LEU A 185 -18.52 10.33 -20.86
C LEU A 185 -17.50 10.63 -21.97
N PRO A 186 -17.65 11.73 -22.74
CA PRO A 186 -16.60 12.22 -23.63
C PRO A 186 -15.29 12.45 -22.87
N ARG A 187 -14.13 12.21 -23.51
CA ARG A 187 -12.79 12.28 -22.87
C ARG A 187 -12.57 13.50 -21.98
N TRP A 188 -12.91 14.69 -22.46
CA TRP A 188 -12.76 15.94 -21.69
C TRP A 188 -13.66 15.97 -20.44
N LEU A 189 -14.90 15.47 -20.54
CA LEU A 189 -15.82 15.31 -19.41
C LEU A 189 -15.35 14.22 -18.45
N GLY A 190 -14.78 13.13 -18.95
CA GLY A 190 -14.19 12.06 -18.16
C GLY A 190 -13.04 12.56 -17.27
N SER A 191 -12.14 13.38 -17.81
CA SER A 191 -11.03 13.97 -17.04
C SER A 191 -11.52 14.87 -15.90
N VAL A 192 -12.51 15.73 -16.17
CA VAL A 192 -13.14 16.61 -15.18
C VAL A 192 -13.93 15.81 -14.15
N ALA A 193 -14.65 14.78 -14.59
CA ALA A 193 -15.37 13.84 -13.74
C ALA A 193 -14.44 13.13 -12.76
N ASN A 194 -13.26 12.71 -13.23
CA ASN A 194 -12.27 12.06 -12.39
C ASN A 194 -11.70 13.01 -11.33
N GLN A 195 -11.46 14.28 -11.67
CA GLN A 195 -11.00 15.30 -10.71
C GLN A 195 -12.08 15.72 -9.70
N LEU A 196 -13.36 15.56 -10.04
CA LEU A 196 -14.48 15.85 -9.14
C LEU A 196 -15.00 14.60 -8.41
N SER A 197 -14.39 13.44 -8.65
CA SER A 197 -14.81 12.14 -8.14
C SER A 197 -14.57 11.99 -6.65
N VAL A 198 -15.65 11.91 -5.87
CA VAL A 198 -15.55 11.58 -4.43
C VAL A 198 -14.94 10.20 -4.23
N MET A 199 -15.31 9.25 -5.09
CA MET A 199 -14.87 7.86 -4.97
C MET A 199 -13.35 7.74 -5.15
N GLY A 200 -12.77 8.41 -6.14
CA GLY A 200 -11.33 8.35 -6.41
C GLY A 200 -10.51 8.92 -5.25
N HIS A 201 -10.86 10.12 -4.78
CA HIS A 201 -10.20 10.73 -3.62
C HIS A 201 -10.35 9.90 -2.34
N PHE A 202 -11.53 9.30 -2.12
CA PHE A 202 -11.75 8.44 -0.95
C PHE A 202 -10.93 7.15 -1.03
N GLN A 203 -10.88 6.49 -2.20
CA GLN A 203 -10.13 5.26 -2.40
C GLN A 203 -8.63 5.48 -2.17
N ASN A 204 -8.06 6.60 -2.59
CA ASN A 204 -6.65 6.94 -2.31
C ASN A 204 -6.33 6.90 -0.82
N VAL A 205 -7.12 7.67 -0.05
CA VAL A 205 -7.01 7.75 1.40
C VAL A 205 -7.26 6.38 2.04
N ALA A 206 -8.24 5.63 1.54
CA ALA A 206 -8.55 4.28 2.04
C ALA A 206 -7.48 3.22 1.75
N ARG A 207 -6.49 3.50 0.88
CA ARG A 207 -5.33 2.63 0.63
C ARG A 207 -4.13 2.93 1.54
N GLY A 208 -4.21 3.95 2.40
CA GLY A 208 -3.10 4.33 3.30
C GLY A 208 -2.34 5.58 2.88
N VAL A 209 -2.66 6.15 1.71
CA VAL A 209 -1.98 7.34 1.17
C VAL A 209 -2.84 8.57 1.37
N VAL A 210 -2.40 9.48 2.24
CA VAL A 210 -3.11 10.73 2.50
C VAL A 210 -2.46 11.85 1.70
N ASP A 211 -2.97 12.09 0.50
CA ASP A 211 -2.52 13.20 -0.34
C ASP A 211 -3.15 14.53 0.08
N LEU A 212 -2.37 15.60 -0.02
CA LEU A 212 -2.86 16.96 0.22
C LEU A 212 -3.97 17.35 -0.77
N ARG A 213 -3.92 16.84 -2.01
CA ARG A 213 -4.97 17.04 -3.03
C ARG A 213 -6.33 16.48 -2.58
N ASP A 214 -6.33 15.30 -1.96
CA ASP A 214 -7.55 14.63 -1.51
C ASP A 214 -8.16 15.39 -0.33
N ILE A 215 -7.32 15.79 0.64
CA ILE A 215 -7.75 16.63 1.77
C ILE A 215 -8.33 17.96 1.26
N LEU A 216 -7.63 18.63 0.35
CA LEU A 216 -8.11 19.89 -0.24
C LEU A 216 -9.45 19.72 -0.95
N TYR A 217 -9.66 18.60 -1.64
CA TYR A 217 -10.94 18.28 -2.28
C TYR A 217 -12.08 18.18 -1.26
N PHE A 218 -11.92 17.34 -0.23
CA PHE A 218 -12.95 17.15 0.80
C PHE A 218 -13.24 18.44 1.57
N VAL A 219 -12.19 19.16 1.97
CA VAL A 219 -12.30 20.40 2.77
C VAL A 219 -12.91 21.53 1.96
N SER A 220 -12.50 21.72 0.71
CA SER A 220 -13.01 22.79 -0.15
C SER A 220 -14.48 22.56 -0.51
N THR A 221 -14.87 21.32 -0.83
CA THR A 221 -16.26 20.96 -1.14
C THR A 221 -17.14 21.07 0.10
N CYS A 222 -16.67 20.61 1.26
CA CYS A 222 -17.35 20.82 2.54
C CYS A 222 -17.58 22.32 2.82
N GLY A 223 -16.52 23.13 2.71
CA GLY A 223 -16.58 24.58 2.89
C GLY A 223 -17.58 25.25 1.95
N LEU A 224 -17.62 24.85 0.68
CA LEU A 224 -18.58 25.35 -0.31
C LEU A 224 -20.03 25.14 0.14
N PHE A 225 -20.41 23.92 0.51
CA PHE A 225 -21.79 23.62 0.90
C PHE A 225 -22.18 24.25 2.25
N LEU A 226 -21.23 24.41 3.18
CA LEU A 226 -21.47 25.18 4.41
C LEU A 226 -21.71 26.67 4.10
N MET A 227 -20.91 27.27 3.22
CA MET A 227 -21.12 28.67 2.80
C MET A 227 -22.44 28.84 2.06
N LEU A 228 -22.82 27.89 1.20
CA LEU A 228 -24.12 27.87 0.55
C LEU A 228 -25.27 27.75 1.56
N SER A 229 -25.08 26.99 2.64
CA SER A 229 -26.06 26.87 3.73
C SER A 229 -26.22 28.20 4.46
N VAL A 230 -25.11 28.88 4.78
CA VAL A 230 -25.15 30.23 5.38
C VAL A 230 -25.86 31.21 4.46
N ALA A 231 -25.53 31.21 3.16
CA ALA A 231 -26.18 32.07 2.18
C ALA A 231 -27.70 31.80 2.07
N ALA A 232 -28.12 30.54 2.19
CA ALA A 232 -29.52 30.15 2.21
C ALA A 232 -30.26 30.70 3.44
N LEU A 233 -29.64 30.69 4.64
CA LEU A 233 -30.23 31.33 5.83
C LEU A 233 -30.25 32.86 5.71
N SER A 234 -29.17 33.49 5.23
CA SER A 234 -29.10 34.94 5.08
C SER A 234 -30.08 35.47 4.04
N ARG A 235 -30.40 34.69 3.01
CA ARG A 235 -31.44 35.02 2.03
C ARG A 235 -32.81 35.23 2.67
N ASP A 236 -33.17 34.46 3.69
CA ASP A 236 -34.49 34.57 4.34
C ASP A 236 -34.66 35.89 5.11
N ARG A 237 -33.56 36.61 5.43
CA ARG A 237 -33.57 37.92 6.09
C ARG A 237 -33.59 39.12 5.13
N LEU A 238 -33.11 38.94 3.90
CA LEU A 238 -32.86 40.04 2.96
C LEU A 238 -34.04 40.24 2.00
N SER A 239 -34.53 41.48 1.92
CA SER A 239 -35.51 41.86 0.89
C SER A 239 -34.88 41.79 -0.51
N HIS A 240 -35.60 41.16 -1.46
CA HIS A 240 -35.15 40.97 -2.85
C HIS A 240 -34.86 42.28 -3.61
N SER A 241 -35.29 43.43 -3.08
CA SER A 241 -35.08 44.75 -3.70
C SER A 241 -33.79 45.45 -3.28
N ARG A 242 -33.01 44.92 -2.32
CA ARG A 242 -31.82 45.59 -1.78
C ARG A 242 -30.53 45.17 -2.49
N ASP A 243 -29.58 46.10 -2.63
CA ASP A 243 -28.25 45.82 -3.18
C ASP A 243 -27.47 44.77 -2.38
N GLU A 244 -27.81 44.61 -1.09
CA GLU A 244 -27.31 43.55 -0.21
C GLU A 244 -27.61 42.15 -0.76
N PHE A 245 -28.79 41.93 -1.36
CA PHE A 245 -29.15 40.65 -1.97
C PHE A 245 -28.34 40.38 -3.26
N LYS A 246 -28.10 41.42 -4.06
CA LYS A 246 -27.24 41.32 -5.25
C LYS A 246 -25.80 40.95 -4.87
N ARG A 247 -25.25 41.62 -3.84
CA ARG A 247 -23.90 41.35 -3.30
C ARG A 247 -23.76 39.94 -2.76
N LEU A 248 -24.76 39.44 -2.03
CA LEU A 248 -24.79 38.05 -1.57
C LEU A 248 -24.74 37.08 -2.76
N ARG A 249 -25.61 37.28 -3.77
CA ARG A 249 -25.66 36.40 -4.95
C ARG A 249 -24.35 36.40 -5.73
N THR A 250 -23.75 37.57 -5.98
CA THR A 250 -22.47 37.66 -6.68
C THR A 250 -21.33 37.06 -5.85
N GLY A 251 -21.32 37.30 -4.53
CA GLY A 251 -20.33 36.70 -3.62
C GLY A 251 -20.41 35.18 -3.60
N THR A 252 -21.62 34.62 -3.52
CA THR A 252 -21.82 33.16 -3.60
C THR A 252 -21.34 32.60 -4.94
N ALA A 253 -21.67 33.25 -6.06
CA ALA A 253 -21.23 32.79 -7.38
C ALA A 253 -19.69 32.80 -7.53
N VAL A 254 -19.02 33.84 -7.02
CA VAL A 254 -17.55 33.94 -7.03
C VAL A 254 -16.92 32.83 -6.18
N ILE A 255 -17.48 32.55 -5.00
CA ILE A 255 -17.00 31.47 -4.12
C ILE A 255 -17.16 30.10 -4.80
N VAL A 256 -18.32 29.82 -5.41
CA VAL A 256 -18.57 28.58 -6.15
C VAL A 256 -17.54 28.42 -7.27
N ALA A 257 -17.31 29.47 -8.07
CA ALA A 257 -16.32 29.44 -9.13
C ALA A 257 -14.89 29.23 -8.60
N GLY A 258 -14.53 29.91 -7.51
CA GLY A 258 -13.22 29.77 -6.87
C GLY A 258 -12.95 28.36 -6.35
N VAL A 259 -13.93 27.73 -5.70
CA VAL A 259 -13.81 26.35 -5.22
C VAL A 259 -13.72 25.36 -6.39
N LEU A 260 -14.50 25.56 -7.46
CA LEU A 260 -14.40 24.73 -8.66
C LEU A 260 -13.01 24.81 -9.28
N VAL A 261 -12.48 26.02 -9.47
CA VAL A 261 -11.12 26.23 -10.00
C VAL A 261 -10.07 25.61 -9.07
N LEU A 262 -10.21 25.77 -7.75
CA LEU A 262 -9.30 25.16 -6.77
C LEU A 262 -9.28 23.63 -6.88
N ASN A 263 -10.43 22.99 -7.07
CA ASN A 263 -10.50 21.53 -7.21
C ASN A 263 -9.93 21.05 -8.55
N LEU A 264 -10.21 21.76 -9.64
CA LEU A 264 -9.67 21.42 -10.96
C LEU A 264 -8.14 21.60 -11.03
N LEU A 265 -7.61 22.61 -10.35
CA LEU A 265 -6.16 22.85 -10.24
C LEU A 265 -5.51 22.10 -9.07
N GLY A 266 -6.30 21.44 -8.23
CA GLY A 266 -5.82 20.72 -7.05
C GLY A 266 -4.89 19.57 -7.40
N GLY A 267 -5.01 19.02 -8.62
CA GLY A 267 -4.12 17.97 -9.14
C GLY A 267 -2.64 18.38 -9.22
N TYR A 268 -2.32 19.68 -9.24
CA TYR A 268 -0.93 20.17 -9.25
C TYR A 268 -0.31 20.28 -7.86
N VAL A 269 -1.10 20.16 -6.79
CA VAL A 269 -0.62 20.26 -5.42
C VAL A 269 0.08 18.96 -5.04
N ARG A 270 1.40 19.05 -4.76
CA ARG A 270 2.22 17.93 -4.32
C ARG A 270 2.32 17.89 -2.80
N GLY A 271 2.39 16.69 -2.26
CA GLY A 271 2.51 16.43 -0.82
C GLY A 271 1.65 15.26 -0.44
N ARG A 272 2.29 14.20 0.05
CA ARG A 272 1.63 12.97 0.49
C ARG A 272 2.19 12.53 1.83
N LEU A 273 1.31 11.97 2.64
CA LEU A 273 1.67 11.27 3.87
C LEU A 273 1.31 9.80 3.66
N ASP A 274 2.34 8.96 3.59
CA ASP A 274 2.16 7.52 3.59
C ASP A 274 2.00 7.05 5.04
N LEU A 275 0.84 6.48 5.36
CA LEU A 275 0.56 5.93 6.67
C LEU A 275 0.81 4.43 6.75
N THR A 276 1.09 3.75 5.64
CA THR A 276 1.30 2.30 5.62
C THR A 276 2.47 1.89 6.52
N ALA A 277 2.37 0.71 7.14
CA ALA A 277 3.34 0.25 8.14
C ALA A 277 4.77 0.15 7.58
N ASP A 278 4.90 -0.20 6.30
CA ASP A 278 6.19 -0.37 5.61
C ASP A 278 6.56 0.81 4.69
N ASN A 279 5.77 1.89 4.70
CA ASN A 279 5.87 2.97 3.71
C ASN A 279 5.87 2.45 2.26
N LEU A 280 4.86 1.63 1.92
CA LEU A 280 4.69 0.99 0.60
C LEU A 280 4.65 1.98 -0.58
N PHE A 281 4.41 3.26 -0.31
CA PHE A 281 4.33 4.33 -1.29
C PHE A 281 5.45 5.37 -1.10
N THR A 282 6.52 5.02 -0.36
CA THR A 282 7.71 5.85 -0.16
C THR A 282 8.97 5.04 -0.43
N LEU A 283 9.94 5.64 -1.14
CA LEU A 283 11.21 4.97 -1.42
C LEU A 283 11.92 4.49 -0.17
N SER A 284 12.42 3.25 -0.23
CA SER A 284 13.27 2.67 0.79
C SER A 284 14.62 3.40 0.91
N TYR A 285 15.25 3.32 2.09
CA TYR A 285 16.59 3.89 2.28
C TYR A 285 17.61 3.30 1.31
N GLY A 286 17.62 1.97 1.12
CA GLY A 286 18.53 1.32 0.18
C GLY A 286 18.30 1.75 -1.26
N SER A 287 17.04 1.99 -1.67
CA SER A 287 16.73 2.52 -3.00
C SER A 287 17.27 3.93 -3.18
N ARG A 288 17.15 4.80 -2.17
CA ARG A 288 17.70 6.16 -2.23
C ARG A 288 19.22 6.17 -2.33
N ASP A 289 19.89 5.33 -1.54
CA ASP A 289 21.35 5.23 -1.58
C ASP A 289 21.85 4.77 -2.96
N ILE A 290 21.23 3.72 -3.53
CA ILE A 290 21.56 3.23 -4.88
C ILE A 290 21.37 4.32 -5.95
N LEU A 291 20.30 5.10 -5.86
CA LEU A 291 19.99 6.13 -6.85
C LEU A 291 20.88 7.37 -6.69
N ALA A 292 21.24 7.73 -5.45
CA ALA A 292 22.14 8.85 -5.17
C ALA A 292 23.59 8.55 -5.61
N ASP A 293 24.00 7.28 -5.58
CA ASP A 293 25.32 6.81 -6.00
C ASP A 293 25.44 6.57 -7.53
N LEU A 294 24.47 7.04 -8.34
CA LEU A 294 24.56 6.91 -9.80
C LEU A 294 25.65 7.81 -10.39
N ASP A 295 26.63 7.21 -11.05
CA ASP A 295 27.75 7.93 -11.66
C ASP A 295 27.47 8.45 -13.10
N ASP A 296 26.47 7.88 -13.78
CA ASP A 296 26.14 8.21 -15.18
C ASP A 296 24.62 8.08 -15.44
N ILE A 297 24.18 8.58 -16.59
CA ILE A 297 22.78 8.80 -16.92
C ILE A 297 22.07 7.48 -17.26
N VAL A 298 21.00 7.20 -16.53
CA VAL A 298 20.05 6.12 -16.78
C VAL A 298 18.75 6.69 -17.34
N ASN A 299 18.22 6.09 -18.41
CA ASN A 299 16.97 6.52 -19.02
C ASN A 299 15.84 5.55 -18.66
N LEU A 300 14.77 6.08 -18.05
CA LEU A 300 13.54 5.37 -17.76
C LEU A 300 12.43 5.91 -18.68
N LYS A 301 11.91 5.04 -19.54
CA LYS A 301 10.84 5.34 -20.48
C LYS A 301 9.55 4.64 -20.07
N LEU A 302 8.49 5.42 -19.84
CA LEU A 302 7.17 4.95 -19.47
C LEU A 302 6.24 5.07 -20.69
N PHE A 303 5.71 3.95 -21.18
CA PHE A 303 4.84 3.90 -22.35
C PHE A 303 3.38 3.73 -21.92
N VAL A 304 2.58 4.76 -22.15
CA VAL A 304 1.21 4.87 -21.61
C VAL A 304 0.26 5.38 -22.69
N SER A 305 -0.79 4.61 -22.94
CA SER A 305 -1.91 5.03 -23.78
C SER A 305 -2.86 5.98 -23.05
N ASP A 306 -3.56 6.83 -23.79
CA ASP A 306 -4.51 7.80 -23.21
C ASP A 306 -5.78 7.12 -22.68
N GLU A 307 -6.28 6.12 -23.40
CA GLU A 307 -7.56 5.45 -23.13
C GLU A 307 -7.38 4.16 -22.32
N LEU A 308 -6.78 4.24 -21.13
CA LEU A 308 -6.68 3.08 -20.23
C LEU A 308 -7.94 2.89 -19.36
N PRO A 309 -8.32 1.64 -19.01
CA PRO A 309 -9.39 1.35 -18.05
C PRO A 309 -9.18 2.06 -16.72
N GLN A 310 -10.26 2.39 -16.01
CA GLN A 310 -10.17 3.17 -14.76
C GLN A 310 -9.34 2.44 -13.68
N GLU A 311 -9.36 1.12 -13.66
CA GLU A 311 -8.56 0.30 -12.77
C GLU A 311 -7.06 0.54 -13.00
N ILE A 312 -6.64 0.67 -14.26
CA ILE A 312 -5.26 0.98 -14.64
C ILE A 312 -4.94 2.45 -14.36
N GLN A 313 -5.88 3.37 -14.50
CA GLN A 313 -5.65 4.80 -14.20
C GLN A 313 -5.21 5.05 -12.75
N LEU A 314 -5.73 4.26 -11.81
CA LEU A 314 -5.27 4.30 -10.41
C LEU A 314 -3.82 3.82 -10.28
N THR A 315 -3.49 2.69 -10.90
CA THR A 315 -2.13 2.13 -10.91
C THR A 315 -1.15 3.06 -11.62
N LEU A 316 -1.52 3.61 -12.77
CA LEU A 316 -0.73 4.57 -13.55
C LEU A 316 -0.35 5.79 -12.72
N ARG A 317 -1.27 6.27 -11.89
CA ARG A 317 -0.96 7.37 -10.98
C ARG A 317 0.10 6.96 -9.96
N ASP A 318 -0.04 5.79 -9.35
CA ASP A 318 0.94 5.27 -8.39
C ASP A 318 2.31 5.03 -9.05
N VAL A 319 2.34 4.55 -10.30
CA VAL A 319 3.57 4.41 -11.12
C VAL A 319 4.21 5.78 -11.40
N ARG A 320 3.43 6.77 -11.85
CA ARG A 320 3.92 8.13 -12.11
C ARG A 320 4.50 8.75 -10.84
N ASP A 321 3.85 8.53 -9.70
CA ASP A 321 4.31 9.00 -8.40
C ASP A 321 5.64 8.30 -8.03
N LEU A 322 5.75 6.97 -8.17
CA LEU A 322 7.00 6.23 -7.95
C LEU A 322 8.14 6.70 -8.87
N VAL A 323 7.89 6.85 -10.17
CA VAL A 323 8.88 7.32 -11.16
C VAL A 323 9.35 8.73 -10.81
N ALA A 324 8.45 9.61 -10.37
CA ALA A 324 8.82 10.94 -9.91
C ALA A 324 9.68 10.90 -8.64
N ASP A 325 9.42 9.98 -7.71
CA ASP A 325 10.24 9.79 -6.52
C ASP A 325 11.63 9.27 -6.87
N LEU A 326 11.72 8.25 -7.72
CA LEU A 326 12.99 7.68 -8.19
C LEU A 326 13.85 8.77 -8.84
N ARG A 327 13.24 9.60 -9.71
CA ARG A 327 13.91 10.75 -10.33
C ARG A 327 14.38 11.77 -9.31
N GLY A 328 13.55 12.05 -8.30
CA GLY A 328 13.89 12.98 -7.22
C GLY A 328 15.04 12.51 -6.34
N ALA A 329 15.22 11.19 -6.21
CA ALA A 329 16.31 10.58 -5.42
C ALA A 329 17.63 10.44 -6.20
N ALA A 330 17.60 10.49 -7.54
CA ALA A 330 18.75 10.20 -8.40
C ALA A 330 19.62 11.42 -8.76
N ASP A 331 19.47 12.57 -8.08
CA ASP A 331 20.24 13.81 -8.30
C ASP A 331 20.43 14.24 -9.77
N GLY A 332 19.45 13.91 -10.63
CA GLY A 332 19.46 14.25 -12.06
C GLY A 332 20.05 13.19 -13.00
N GLN A 333 20.58 12.08 -12.46
CA GLN A 333 21.15 10.96 -13.22
C GLN A 333 20.08 9.99 -13.74
N LEU A 334 18.86 10.03 -13.20
CA LEU A 334 17.71 9.33 -13.77
C LEU A 334 16.88 10.27 -14.63
N LEU A 335 16.98 10.12 -15.94
CA LEU A 335 16.10 10.80 -16.90
C LEU A 335 14.83 10.00 -17.09
N THR A 336 13.68 10.63 -16.90
CA THR A 336 12.37 9.99 -17.07
C THR A 336 11.62 10.63 -18.23
N GLU A 337 11.10 9.80 -19.12
CA GLU A 337 10.29 10.21 -20.27
C GLU A 337 8.98 9.41 -20.29
N GLU A 338 7.86 10.10 -20.48
CA GLU A 338 6.55 9.47 -20.65
C GLU A 338 6.14 9.63 -22.12
N LEU A 339 5.98 8.51 -22.81
CA LEU A 339 5.70 8.42 -24.24
C LEU A 339 4.28 7.85 -24.44
N ASN A 340 3.54 8.42 -25.39
CA ASN A 340 2.21 7.95 -25.76
C ASN A 340 2.22 7.29 -27.16
N PRO A 341 2.24 5.95 -27.23
CA PRO A 341 2.26 5.22 -28.50
C PRO A 341 0.97 5.31 -29.34
N ASP A 342 -0.12 5.88 -28.81
CA ASP A 342 -1.38 5.97 -29.56
C ASP A 342 -1.32 7.07 -30.62
N ASP A 343 -0.63 8.17 -30.29
CA ASP A 343 -0.54 9.38 -31.11
C ASP A 343 0.84 9.56 -31.77
N ASP A 344 1.83 8.75 -31.39
CA ASP A 344 3.22 8.84 -31.83
C ASP A 344 3.74 7.49 -32.40
N GLU A 345 3.95 7.45 -33.71
CA GLU A 345 4.48 6.28 -34.42
C GLU A 345 5.93 5.93 -34.01
N GLU A 346 6.76 6.93 -33.68
CA GLU A 346 8.13 6.69 -33.20
C GLU A 346 8.09 6.02 -31.83
N ALA A 347 7.25 6.52 -30.91
CA ALA A 347 7.04 5.91 -29.61
C ALA A 347 6.49 4.48 -29.71
N ALA A 348 5.56 4.21 -30.64
CA ALA A 348 5.02 2.88 -30.87
C ALA A 348 6.06 1.90 -31.43
N SER A 349 6.90 2.38 -32.37
CA SER A 349 8.01 1.60 -32.91
C SER A 349 9.05 1.30 -31.84
N GLU A 350 9.37 2.29 -31.00
CA GLU A 350 10.30 2.12 -29.89
C GLU A 350 9.77 1.11 -28.86
N ALA A 351 8.52 1.27 -28.41
CA ALA A 351 7.86 0.33 -27.49
C ALA A 351 7.93 -1.11 -28.02
N SER A 352 7.61 -1.29 -29.30
CA SER A 352 7.67 -2.60 -29.96
C SER A 352 9.09 -3.17 -30.02
N SER A 353 10.10 -2.32 -30.26
CA SER A 353 11.52 -2.74 -30.29
C SER A 353 12.03 -3.19 -28.92
N LEU A 354 11.49 -2.60 -27.85
CA LEU A 354 11.76 -2.97 -26.46
C LEU A 354 10.94 -4.20 -26.01
N GLY A 355 9.99 -4.68 -26.82
CA GLY A 355 9.12 -5.82 -26.47
C GLY A 355 7.90 -5.43 -25.64
N ILE A 356 7.56 -4.15 -25.59
CA ILE A 356 6.33 -3.62 -24.98
C ILE A 356 5.24 -3.60 -26.05
N PHE A 357 4.30 -4.55 -25.94
CA PHE A 357 3.18 -4.67 -26.88
C PHE A 357 1.88 -4.16 -26.24
N PRO A 358 0.93 -3.65 -27.03
CA PRO A 358 -0.32 -3.16 -26.49
C PRO A 358 -1.20 -4.33 -26.03
N ILE A 359 -1.78 -4.18 -24.85
CA ILE A 359 -2.75 -5.11 -24.26
C ILE A 359 -4.16 -4.81 -24.76
N GLU A 360 -4.96 -5.86 -24.93
CA GLU A 360 -6.36 -5.75 -25.30
C GLU A 360 -7.26 -5.66 -24.07
N PHE A 361 -8.16 -4.68 -24.05
CA PHE A 361 -9.15 -4.50 -22.99
C PHE A 361 -10.47 -4.00 -23.57
N ASN A 362 -11.56 -4.29 -22.86
CA ASN A 362 -12.89 -3.87 -23.28
C ASN A 362 -13.18 -2.45 -22.78
N VAL A 363 -13.49 -1.54 -23.70
CA VAL A 363 -14.02 -0.20 -23.39
C VAL A 363 -15.42 -0.12 -23.96
N LEU A 364 -16.38 0.27 -23.14
CA LEU A 364 -17.76 0.46 -23.60
C LEU A 364 -17.87 1.86 -24.23
N ARG A 365 -18.18 1.92 -25.53
CA ARG A 365 -18.30 3.16 -26.30
C ARG A 365 -19.56 3.09 -27.14
N ASP A 366 -20.37 4.15 -27.13
CA ASP A 366 -21.64 4.21 -27.87
C ASP A 366 -22.57 3.00 -27.61
N ASP A 367 -22.65 2.56 -26.34
CA ASP A 367 -23.41 1.38 -25.88
C ASP A 367 -22.90 0.00 -26.40
N GLU A 368 -21.71 -0.07 -26.99
CA GLU A 368 -21.07 -1.32 -27.41
C GLU A 368 -19.75 -1.58 -26.68
N LEU A 369 -19.51 -2.83 -26.26
CA LEU A 369 -18.21 -3.27 -25.78
C LEU A 369 -17.25 -3.35 -26.97
N GLN A 370 -16.37 -2.37 -27.09
CA GLN A 370 -15.30 -2.36 -28.10
C GLN A 370 -14.01 -2.87 -27.47
N VAL A 371 -13.37 -3.84 -28.14
CA VAL A 371 -11.99 -4.22 -27.80
C VAL A 371 -11.08 -3.08 -28.23
N ARG A 372 -10.38 -2.50 -27.27
CA ARG A 372 -9.34 -1.49 -27.48
C ARG A 372 -7.98 -2.09 -27.16
N ARG A 373 -6.96 -1.51 -27.75
CA ARG A 373 -5.55 -1.83 -27.51
C ARG A 373 -4.90 -0.62 -26.87
N GLY A 374 -4.08 -0.82 -25.86
CA GLY A 374 -3.32 0.25 -25.23
C GLY A 374 -2.06 -0.25 -24.54
N TYR A 375 -1.12 0.65 -24.30
CA TYR A 375 0.18 0.38 -23.71
C TYR A 375 0.18 0.78 -22.24
N PHE A 376 0.75 -0.08 -21.40
CA PHE A 376 1.02 0.23 -20.00
C PHE A 376 2.25 -0.57 -19.53
N GLY A 377 3.41 -0.12 -19.97
CA GLY A 377 4.70 -0.76 -19.72
C GLY A 377 5.81 0.27 -19.55
N LEU A 378 6.98 -0.17 -19.10
CA LEU A 378 8.14 0.71 -18.96
C LEU A 378 9.43 -0.02 -19.34
N ALA A 379 10.44 0.73 -19.73
CA ALA A 379 11.80 0.24 -19.94
C ALA A 379 12.81 1.13 -19.21
N VAL A 380 13.88 0.52 -18.70
CA VAL A 380 15.06 1.21 -18.18
C VAL A 380 16.23 0.85 -19.08
N THR A 381 16.99 1.84 -19.49
CA THR A 381 18.11 1.68 -20.44
C THR A 381 19.35 2.40 -19.92
N TYR A 382 20.50 1.75 -20.04
CA TYR A 382 21.80 2.26 -19.66
C TYR A 382 22.88 1.68 -20.57
N ALA A 383 23.59 2.53 -21.32
CA ALA A 383 24.52 2.11 -22.37
C ALA A 383 23.88 1.08 -23.34
N ASP A 384 24.44 -0.12 -23.45
CA ASP A 384 23.93 -1.22 -24.29
C ASP A 384 23.00 -2.18 -23.51
N GLU A 385 22.79 -1.95 -22.21
CA GLU A 385 21.93 -2.78 -21.36
C GLU A 385 20.52 -2.18 -21.27
N GLN A 386 19.53 -3.06 -21.24
CA GLN A 386 18.12 -2.69 -21.10
C GLN A 386 17.39 -3.70 -20.23
N GLU A 387 16.53 -3.19 -19.35
CA GLU A 387 15.56 -3.99 -18.60
C GLU A 387 14.15 -3.49 -18.95
N VAL A 388 13.26 -4.42 -19.28
CA VAL A 388 11.91 -4.08 -19.75
C VAL A 388 10.85 -4.74 -18.88
N ILE A 389 9.82 -3.97 -18.52
CA ILE A 389 8.59 -4.44 -17.90
C ILE A 389 7.48 -4.26 -18.95
N PRO A 390 7.13 -5.33 -19.71
CA PRO A 390 6.19 -5.23 -20.82
C PRO A 390 4.79 -4.77 -20.42
N VAL A 391 4.34 -5.19 -19.24
CA VAL A 391 3.06 -4.81 -18.65
C VAL A 391 3.25 -4.59 -17.16
N ILE A 392 2.75 -3.46 -16.66
CA ILE A 392 2.72 -3.15 -15.23
C ILE A 392 1.36 -3.61 -14.69
N ASP A 393 1.31 -4.76 -14.05
CA ASP A 393 0.09 -5.30 -13.44
C ASP A 393 -0.02 -4.92 -11.96
N ARG A 394 1.11 -4.67 -11.30
CA ARG A 394 1.20 -4.37 -9.86
C ARG A 394 2.31 -3.37 -9.56
N THR A 395 2.19 -2.71 -8.40
CA THR A 395 3.14 -1.68 -7.94
C THR A 395 3.85 -2.04 -6.64
N ASP A 396 3.47 -3.13 -5.98
CA ASP A 396 3.99 -3.53 -4.67
C ASP A 396 5.46 -3.95 -4.69
N ASP A 397 5.94 -4.51 -5.81
CA ASP A 397 7.34 -4.91 -6.01
C ASP A 397 8.09 -4.05 -7.05
N LEU A 398 7.39 -3.06 -7.63
CA LEU A 398 7.88 -2.30 -8.78
C LEU A 398 9.12 -1.48 -8.44
N GLU A 399 9.16 -0.85 -7.25
CA GLU A 399 10.36 -0.14 -6.78
C GLU A 399 11.58 -1.06 -6.76
N PHE A 400 11.46 -2.21 -6.10
CA PHE A 400 12.56 -3.17 -5.95
C PHE A 400 13.06 -3.65 -7.31
N ARG A 401 12.15 -3.97 -8.23
CA ARG A 401 12.50 -4.41 -9.59
C ARG A 401 13.26 -3.33 -10.35
N LEU A 402 12.77 -2.09 -10.35
CA LEU A 402 13.40 -0.98 -11.05
C LEU A 402 14.77 -0.65 -10.47
N VAL A 403 14.86 -0.49 -9.16
CA VAL A 403 16.12 -0.14 -8.49
C VAL A 403 17.14 -1.26 -8.64
N SER A 404 16.72 -2.53 -8.56
CA SER A 404 17.61 -3.68 -8.82
C SER A 404 18.10 -3.70 -10.25
N ALA A 405 17.23 -3.43 -11.22
CA ALA A 405 17.60 -3.36 -12.63
C ALA A 405 18.63 -2.25 -12.88
N ILE A 406 18.37 -1.04 -12.35
CA ILE A 406 19.29 0.08 -12.41
C ILE A 406 20.65 -0.33 -11.82
N ARG A 407 20.66 -0.85 -10.60
CA ARG A 407 21.91 -1.28 -9.93
C ARG A 407 22.68 -2.32 -10.75
N ASN A 408 21.98 -3.29 -11.34
CA ASN A 408 22.62 -4.35 -12.11
C ASN A 408 23.28 -3.81 -13.37
N MET A 409 22.63 -2.86 -14.07
CA MET A 409 23.17 -2.26 -15.29
C MET A 409 24.28 -1.24 -15.02
N THR A 410 24.24 -0.55 -13.87
CA THR A 410 25.20 0.52 -13.55
C THR A 410 26.39 0.06 -12.71
N SER A 411 26.38 -1.15 -12.14
CA SER A 411 27.48 -1.67 -11.32
C SER A 411 28.48 -2.47 -12.17
N PRO A 412 29.71 -1.97 -12.42
CA PRO A 412 30.68 -2.63 -13.30
C PRO A 412 31.33 -3.91 -12.73
N GLN A 413 31.10 -4.25 -11.45
CA GLN A 413 31.66 -5.45 -10.82
C GLN A 413 30.57 -6.23 -10.09
N GLN A 414 30.23 -7.41 -10.62
CA GLN A 414 29.46 -8.38 -9.86
C GLN A 414 30.33 -8.92 -8.72
N PRO A 415 29.85 -8.87 -7.46
CA PRO A 415 30.61 -9.44 -6.36
C PRO A 415 30.85 -10.93 -6.61
N THR A 416 32.04 -11.41 -6.28
CA THR A 416 32.47 -12.78 -6.51
C THR A 416 32.18 -13.65 -5.30
N VAL A 417 31.40 -14.71 -5.51
CA VAL A 417 31.10 -15.74 -4.51
C VAL A 417 31.90 -16.99 -4.85
N ALA A 418 32.93 -17.27 -4.07
CA ALA A 418 33.81 -18.43 -4.28
C ALA A 418 33.39 -19.60 -3.38
N PHE A 419 33.11 -20.76 -3.97
CA PHE A 419 32.90 -21.99 -3.22
C PHE A 419 34.24 -22.70 -2.98
N ALA A 420 34.55 -22.94 -1.71
CA ALA A 420 35.71 -23.74 -1.31
C ALA A 420 35.52 -25.19 -1.75
N THR A 421 36.53 -25.76 -2.40
CA THR A 421 36.62 -27.18 -2.73
C THR A 421 37.76 -27.85 -1.95
N GLY A 422 37.65 -29.18 -1.79
CA GLY A 422 38.50 -29.97 -0.89
C GLY A 422 37.77 -30.36 0.39
N PHE A 423 38.37 -31.23 1.20
CA PHE A 423 37.85 -31.66 2.51
C PHE A 423 36.39 -32.19 2.53
N GLY A 424 35.94 -32.73 1.40
CA GLY A 424 34.56 -33.18 1.21
C GLY A 424 33.51 -32.07 1.26
N ALA A 425 33.93 -30.80 1.15
CA ALA A 425 33.02 -29.66 1.07
C ALA A 425 32.17 -29.72 -0.21
N LYS A 426 30.92 -29.30 -0.08
CA LYS A 426 29.96 -29.24 -1.17
C LYS A 426 30.25 -28.04 -2.08
N ASP A 427 30.31 -28.27 -3.38
CA ASP A 427 30.52 -27.22 -4.37
C ASP A 427 29.19 -26.58 -4.82
N ALA A 428 29.29 -25.50 -5.61
CA ALA A 428 28.12 -24.79 -6.13
C ALA A 428 27.21 -25.66 -7.03
N SER A 429 27.74 -26.72 -7.65
CA SER A 429 26.96 -27.59 -8.54
C SER A 429 25.96 -28.44 -7.78
N GLN A 430 26.27 -28.77 -6.51
CA GLN A 430 25.37 -29.49 -5.61
C GLN A 430 24.22 -28.62 -5.10
N PHE A 431 24.31 -27.30 -5.28
CA PHE A 431 23.28 -26.33 -4.93
C PHE A 431 22.67 -25.68 -6.18
N GLY A 432 22.26 -26.48 -7.17
CA GLY A 432 21.82 -26.00 -8.49
C GLY A 432 20.78 -24.88 -8.46
N ALA A 433 19.73 -25.01 -7.63
CA ALA A 433 18.70 -23.98 -7.48
C ALA A 433 19.23 -22.68 -6.88
N PHE A 434 20.08 -22.79 -5.86
CA PHE A 434 20.73 -21.63 -5.23
C PHE A 434 21.67 -20.93 -6.22
N ARG A 435 22.54 -21.70 -6.89
CA ARG A 435 23.46 -21.18 -7.90
C ARG A 435 22.70 -20.42 -8.99
N GLN A 436 21.62 -21.00 -9.51
CA GLN A 436 20.77 -20.34 -10.51
C GLN A 436 20.22 -19.00 -9.98
N GLY A 437 19.72 -18.97 -8.74
CA GLY A 437 19.13 -17.76 -8.15
C GLY A 437 20.13 -16.63 -7.83
N ILE A 438 21.42 -16.94 -7.68
CA ILE A 438 22.45 -15.92 -7.40
C ILE A 438 23.30 -15.56 -8.62
N SER A 439 23.32 -16.39 -9.67
CA SER A 439 24.19 -16.20 -10.84
C SER A 439 23.86 -14.92 -11.63
N ASP A 440 22.64 -14.39 -11.50
CA ASP A 440 22.23 -13.15 -12.15
C ASP A 440 22.89 -11.91 -11.51
N ARG A 441 23.37 -12.02 -10.26
CA ARG A 441 23.89 -10.89 -9.46
C ARG A 441 25.32 -11.07 -8.99
N TYR A 442 25.78 -12.31 -8.92
CA TYR A 442 27.07 -12.69 -8.37
C TYR A 442 27.84 -13.55 -9.35
N ARG A 443 29.14 -13.28 -9.47
CA ARG A 443 30.06 -14.16 -10.18
C ARG A 443 30.38 -15.36 -9.29
N VAL A 444 29.79 -16.52 -9.57
CA VAL A 444 30.05 -17.74 -8.80
C VAL A 444 31.30 -18.46 -9.33
N THR A 445 32.31 -18.61 -8.48
CA THR A 445 33.57 -19.29 -8.79
C THR A 445 33.84 -20.40 -7.77
N THR A 446 34.92 -21.15 -7.97
CA THR A 446 35.43 -22.14 -7.01
C THR A 446 36.86 -21.82 -6.65
N VAL A 447 37.24 -22.09 -5.40
CA VAL A 447 38.63 -21.99 -4.94
C VAL A 447 39.03 -23.29 -4.24
N ASN A 448 40.12 -23.89 -4.71
CA ASN A 448 40.65 -25.11 -4.10
C ASN A 448 41.50 -24.76 -2.87
N LEU A 449 41.07 -25.24 -1.70
CA LEU A 449 41.79 -25.08 -0.44
C LEU A 449 42.85 -26.16 -0.21
N GLU A 450 42.92 -27.19 -1.05
CA GLU A 450 43.89 -28.29 -1.01
C GLU A 450 44.57 -28.47 -2.38
N PRO A 451 45.45 -27.53 -2.79
CA PRO A 451 46.15 -27.63 -4.07
C PRO A 451 47.13 -28.82 -4.08
N GLU A 452 47.13 -29.60 -5.17
CA GLU A 452 47.97 -30.80 -5.33
C GLU A 452 49.47 -30.48 -5.37
N ASP A 453 49.85 -29.28 -5.84
CA ASP A 453 51.23 -28.87 -6.13
C ASP A 453 51.93 -28.10 -4.98
N SER A 454 51.83 -28.56 -3.73
CA SER A 454 52.58 -28.02 -2.57
C SER A 454 52.44 -26.50 -2.31
N GLY A 455 51.55 -25.82 -3.01
CA GLY A 455 51.33 -24.38 -2.92
C GLY A 455 50.51 -24.02 -1.68
N ALA A 456 50.68 -22.80 -1.17
CA ALA A 456 49.76 -22.28 -0.18
C ALA A 456 48.36 -22.10 -0.81
N PRO A 457 47.26 -22.36 -0.09
CA PRO A 457 45.92 -22.05 -0.56
C PRO A 457 45.85 -20.55 -0.89
N ALA A 458 45.58 -20.21 -2.15
CA ALA A 458 45.51 -18.83 -2.59
C ALA A 458 44.06 -18.32 -2.49
N ILE A 459 43.71 -17.77 -1.34
CA ILE A 459 42.49 -16.97 -1.15
C ILE A 459 42.92 -15.60 -0.64
N ASP A 460 42.56 -14.57 -1.39
CA ASP A 460 42.72 -13.16 -1.01
C ASP A 460 41.45 -12.36 -1.36
N ARG A 461 41.42 -11.09 -0.98
CA ARG A 461 40.25 -10.21 -1.23
C ARG A 461 40.04 -9.84 -2.69
N ASP A 462 41.05 -10.02 -3.53
CA ASP A 462 40.94 -9.76 -4.97
C ASP A 462 40.34 -10.98 -5.69
N SER A 463 40.48 -12.18 -5.10
CA SER A 463 39.97 -13.44 -5.63
C SER A 463 38.47 -13.68 -5.36
N ALA A 464 37.95 -13.20 -4.22
CA ALA A 464 36.55 -13.36 -3.83
C ALA A 464 36.10 -12.28 -2.84
N ASP A 465 34.84 -11.86 -2.95
CA ASP A 465 34.17 -11.00 -1.95
C ASP A 465 33.58 -11.83 -0.81
N ILE A 466 33.02 -13.01 -1.16
CA ILE A 466 32.45 -13.97 -0.22
C ILE A 466 33.05 -15.35 -0.49
N LEU A 467 33.64 -15.96 0.53
CA LEU A 467 34.06 -17.35 0.51
C LEU A 467 32.97 -18.22 1.14
N VAL A 468 32.52 -19.25 0.44
CA VAL A 468 31.53 -20.22 0.93
C VAL A 468 32.23 -21.53 1.25
N VAL A 469 32.20 -21.93 2.52
CA VAL A 469 32.67 -23.26 2.97
C VAL A 469 31.45 -24.07 3.36
N ALA A 470 30.99 -24.94 2.45
CA ALA A 470 29.72 -25.63 2.59
C ALA A 470 29.89 -27.11 2.99
N ALA A 471 29.36 -27.47 4.15
CA ALA A 471 29.30 -28.81 4.74
C ALA A 471 30.56 -29.67 4.53
N PRO A 472 31.76 -29.21 4.96
CA PRO A 472 32.97 -30.04 4.90
C PRO A 472 32.79 -31.31 5.74
N THR A 473 33.17 -32.46 5.17
CA THR A 473 33.01 -33.77 5.81
C THR A 473 34.34 -34.35 6.33
N THR A 474 35.46 -33.69 6.05
CA THR A 474 36.75 -33.99 6.67
C THR A 474 37.37 -32.73 7.28
N PRO A 475 38.26 -32.86 8.27
CA PRO A 475 38.94 -31.72 8.86
C PRO A 475 39.82 -31.00 7.82
N LEU A 476 39.71 -29.67 7.77
CA LEU A 476 40.60 -28.82 7.00
C LEU A 476 42.05 -29.03 7.45
N SER A 477 42.98 -28.99 6.50
CA SER A 477 44.41 -29.00 6.81
C SER A 477 44.80 -27.73 7.58
N PRO A 478 45.84 -27.74 8.43
CA PRO A 478 46.28 -26.55 9.15
C PRO A 478 46.58 -25.35 8.23
N ALA A 479 47.06 -25.61 7.01
CA ALA A 479 47.29 -24.58 6.00
C ALA A 479 45.99 -23.99 5.45
N ALA A 480 44.97 -24.82 5.20
CA ALA A 480 43.65 -24.36 4.75
C ALA A 480 42.93 -23.54 5.83
N SER A 481 42.93 -24.02 7.09
CA SER A 481 42.36 -23.25 8.20
C SER A 481 43.05 -21.90 8.40
N ALA A 482 44.38 -21.85 8.29
CA ALA A 482 45.14 -20.59 8.36
C ALA A 482 44.81 -19.63 7.20
N ALA A 483 44.59 -20.14 5.99
CA ALA A 483 44.20 -19.31 4.85
C ALA A 483 42.79 -18.70 5.03
N VAL A 484 41.83 -19.49 5.52
CA VAL A 484 40.48 -18.98 5.85
C VAL A 484 40.54 -17.92 6.95
N ASP A 485 41.34 -18.15 7.99
CA ASP A 485 41.53 -17.21 9.09
C ASP A 485 42.22 -15.90 8.65
N GLN A 486 43.22 -15.99 7.77
CA GLN A 486 43.89 -14.84 7.18
C GLN A 486 42.94 -14.02 6.29
N TYR A 487 42.11 -14.68 5.48
CA TYR A 487 41.10 -14.02 4.64
C TYR A 487 40.06 -13.27 5.48
N LEU A 488 39.56 -13.89 6.55
CA LEU A 488 38.68 -13.23 7.52
C LEU A 488 39.36 -12.03 8.19
N SER A 489 40.63 -12.19 8.60
CA SER A 489 41.41 -11.14 9.26
C SER A 489 41.73 -9.97 8.34
N ALA A 490 41.79 -10.19 7.02
CA ALA A 490 41.88 -9.13 6.00
C ALA A 490 40.54 -8.39 5.78
N GLY A 491 39.46 -8.83 6.45
CA GLY A 491 38.11 -8.27 6.35
C GLY A 491 37.26 -8.90 5.24
N GLY A 492 37.67 -10.04 4.69
CA GLY A 492 36.85 -10.84 3.78
C GLY A 492 35.65 -11.46 4.51
N ALA A 493 34.57 -11.74 3.79
CA ALA A 493 33.37 -12.38 4.35
C ALA A 493 33.36 -13.88 4.06
N VAL A 494 33.10 -14.71 5.08
CA VAL A 494 32.99 -16.17 4.93
C VAL A 494 31.60 -16.64 5.34
N LEU A 495 30.92 -17.35 4.45
CA LEU A 495 29.73 -18.13 4.76
C LEU A 495 30.14 -19.56 5.11
N MET A 496 30.05 -19.91 6.39
CA MET A 496 30.32 -21.27 6.88
C MET A 496 28.99 -22.01 7.06
N VAL A 497 28.76 -23.05 6.26
CA VAL A 497 27.63 -23.98 6.45
C VAL A 497 28.22 -25.24 7.03
N MET A 498 28.10 -25.45 8.35
CA MET A 498 28.78 -26.54 9.04
C MET A 498 27.80 -27.59 9.51
N GLU A 499 28.14 -28.86 9.31
CA GLU A 499 27.45 -29.99 9.92
C GLU A 499 28.35 -30.50 11.07
N ARG A 500 27.80 -30.62 12.29
CA ARG A 500 28.54 -31.15 13.46
C ARG A 500 28.32 -32.63 13.69
N HIS A 501 27.45 -33.24 12.90
CA HIS A 501 27.15 -34.65 12.94
C HIS A 501 26.93 -35.19 11.54
N GLU A 502 27.49 -36.37 11.27
CA GLU A 502 27.08 -37.18 10.13
C GLU A 502 25.96 -38.12 10.58
N ILE A 503 24.84 -38.11 9.86
CA ILE A 503 23.62 -38.84 10.23
C ILE A 503 23.29 -39.82 9.12
N ASN A 504 23.22 -41.09 9.49
CA ASN A 504 22.75 -42.12 8.57
C ASN A 504 21.20 -42.20 8.65
N PRO A 505 20.47 -41.86 7.57
CA PRO A 505 19.01 -41.89 7.60
C PRO A 505 18.43 -43.32 7.66
N GLN A 506 19.22 -44.35 7.34
CA GLN A 506 18.81 -45.76 7.39
C GLN A 506 19.02 -46.41 8.77
N ALA A 507 19.99 -45.90 9.54
CA ALA A 507 20.24 -46.30 10.91
C ALA A 507 20.48 -45.02 11.71
N PRO A 508 19.54 -44.58 12.58
CA PRO A 508 19.57 -43.28 13.28
C PRO A 508 20.71 -43.21 14.31
N ILE A 509 21.93 -43.29 13.80
CA ILE A 509 23.21 -43.22 14.46
C ILE A 509 23.78 -41.89 14.01
N SER A 510 24.16 -41.08 14.98
CA SER A 510 24.82 -39.81 14.78
C SER A 510 26.29 -39.98 15.16
N THR A 511 27.20 -39.60 14.26
CA THR A 511 28.63 -39.58 14.52
C THR A 511 29.12 -38.14 14.55
N PRO A 512 29.81 -37.69 15.62
CA PRO A 512 30.36 -36.34 15.68
C PRO A 512 31.29 -36.06 14.50
N LEU A 513 31.14 -34.90 13.89
CA LEU A 513 31.93 -34.42 12.76
C LEU A 513 32.77 -33.22 13.20
N THR A 514 34.05 -33.23 12.83
CA THR A 514 34.98 -32.12 13.09
C THR A 514 35.52 -31.61 11.76
N THR A 515 35.49 -30.29 11.60
CA THR A 515 35.77 -29.62 10.32
C THR A 515 37.09 -28.85 10.33
N GLY A 516 37.64 -28.53 11.50
CA GLY A 516 38.81 -27.67 11.63
C GLY A 516 38.49 -26.17 11.55
N LEU A 517 37.22 -25.80 11.36
CA LEU A 517 36.73 -24.42 11.41
C LEU A 517 36.34 -23.99 12.83
N GLU A 518 36.16 -24.95 13.75
CA GLU A 518 35.71 -24.69 15.12
C GLU A 518 36.66 -23.75 15.87
N GLY A 519 37.98 -23.89 15.65
CA GLY A 519 38.98 -22.99 16.24
C GLY A 519 38.84 -21.55 15.76
N ILE A 520 38.60 -21.35 14.46
CA ILE A 520 38.40 -20.04 13.84
C ILE A 520 37.18 -19.33 14.43
N LEU A 521 36.12 -20.10 14.70
CA LEU A 521 34.89 -19.62 15.34
C LEU A 521 35.11 -19.31 16.82
N SER A 522 35.77 -20.21 17.57
CA SER A 522 36.01 -20.03 19.00
C SER A 522 36.87 -18.80 19.30
N ASP A 523 37.89 -18.56 18.48
CA ASP A 523 38.77 -17.38 18.60
C ASP A 523 38.00 -16.06 18.38
N ARG A 524 36.82 -16.13 17.72
CA ARG A 524 35.90 -15.01 17.47
C ARG A 524 34.68 -15.02 18.38
N GLY A 525 34.68 -15.86 19.43
CA GLY A 525 33.62 -15.90 20.45
C GLY A 525 32.37 -16.69 20.04
N VAL A 526 32.45 -17.50 18.99
CA VAL A 526 31.37 -18.40 18.56
C VAL A 526 31.75 -19.84 18.91
N GLU A 527 30.99 -20.47 19.80
CA GLU A 527 31.19 -21.88 20.15
C GLU A 527 30.18 -22.75 19.40
N ALA A 528 30.68 -23.68 18.57
CA ALA A 528 29.87 -24.74 17.96
C ALA A 528 30.02 -26.01 18.79
N THR A 529 29.17 -26.18 19.82
CA THR A 529 29.27 -27.30 20.76
C THR A 529 29.08 -28.64 20.03
N GLY A 530 28.28 -28.63 18.96
CA GLY A 530 27.90 -29.86 18.28
C GLY A 530 26.95 -30.68 19.14
N GLU A 531 26.12 -30.05 19.96
CA GLU A 531 24.97 -30.69 20.59
C GLU A 531 23.78 -30.69 19.62
N LEU A 532 23.00 -31.76 19.57
CA LEU A 532 21.79 -31.79 18.74
C LEU A 532 20.66 -30.98 19.39
N VAL A 533 20.07 -30.09 18.61
CA VAL A 533 18.90 -29.33 19.01
C VAL A 533 17.66 -30.23 18.91
N PHE A 534 16.86 -30.23 19.98
CA PHE A 534 15.58 -30.92 20.00
C PHE A 534 14.47 -29.99 20.50
N ASP A 535 13.28 -30.10 19.92
CA ASP A 535 12.07 -29.45 20.41
C ASP A 535 10.93 -30.47 20.44
N ALA A 536 10.39 -30.76 21.63
CA ALA A 536 9.31 -31.71 21.79
C ALA A 536 7.91 -31.12 21.50
N ALA A 537 7.77 -29.79 21.50
CA ALA A 537 6.53 -29.08 21.30
C ALA A 537 6.33 -28.62 19.85
N SER A 538 7.40 -28.14 19.21
CA SER A 538 7.40 -27.60 17.85
C SER A 538 8.32 -28.41 16.94
N SER A 539 7.86 -29.58 16.50
CA SER A 539 8.63 -30.47 15.61
C SER A 539 7.81 -31.06 14.47
N GLU A 540 8.49 -31.31 13.36
CA GLU A 540 7.89 -31.88 12.15
C GLU A 540 7.35 -33.29 12.38
N ARG A 541 6.28 -33.63 11.67
CA ARG A 541 5.72 -35.00 11.70
C ARG A 541 6.23 -35.80 10.53
N ILE A 542 7.22 -36.64 10.78
CA ILE A 542 7.81 -37.49 9.74
C ILE A 542 7.18 -38.87 9.72
N SER A 543 7.22 -39.48 8.54
CA SER A 543 6.85 -40.87 8.33
C SER A 543 7.96 -41.79 8.85
N MET A 544 7.69 -42.55 9.90
CA MET A 544 8.63 -43.55 10.48
C MET A 544 8.66 -44.87 9.69
N GLY A 545 8.04 -44.88 8.50
CA GLY A 545 7.87 -46.06 7.67
C GLY A 545 6.68 -46.94 8.08
N ARG A 546 6.55 -48.08 7.41
CA ARG A 546 5.49 -49.06 7.67
C ARG A 546 5.81 -49.86 8.94
N GLN A 547 4.98 -49.70 9.97
CA GLN A 547 4.94 -50.64 11.10
C GLN A 547 3.69 -51.52 10.94
N GLY A 548 3.90 -52.78 10.55
CA GLY A 548 2.83 -53.67 10.13
C GLY A 548 2.25 -53.23 8.78
N ILE A 549 0.92 -53.10 8.69
CA ILE A 549 0.22 -52.71 7.44
C ILE A 549 0.05 -51.19 7.28
N PHE A 550 0.27 -50.40 8.34
CA PHE A 550 0.03 -48.95 8.34
C PHE A 550 1.34 -48.16 8.30
N ASN A 551 1.30 -46.99 7.65
CA ASN A 551 2.38 -46.02 7.73
C ASN A 551 2.23 -45.23 9.04
N VAL A 552 3.27 -45.19 9.88
CA VAL A 552 3.22 -44.52 11.17
C VAL A 552 3.87 -43.15 11.06
N ILE A 553 3.07 -42.10 11.23
CA ILE A 553 3.54 -40.70 11.26
C ILE A 553 3.60 -40.25 12.72
N ARG A 554 4.75 -39.71 13.14
CA ARG A 554 4.94 -39.17 14.50
C ARG A 554 5.75 -37.88 14.46
N ALA A 555 5.53 -37.03 15.46
CA ALA A 555 6.40 -35.89 15.71
C ALA A 555 7.84 -36.39 15.97
N TYR A 556 8.82 -35.77 15.32
CA TYR A 556 10.23 -36.13 15.42
C TYR A 556 11.03 -34.97 16.01
N PRO A 557 11.32 -35.00 17.33
CA PRO A 557 11.83 -33.84 18.06
C PRO A 557 13.14 -33.23 17.56
N PHE A 558 13.96 -33.98 16.83
CA PHE A 558 15.22 -33.49 16.23
C PHE A 558 15.01 -32.73 14.93
N TRP A 559 13.77 -32.57 14.47
CA TRP A 559 13.40 -31.71 13.35
C TRP A 559 12.53 -30.55 13.86
N PRO A 560 13.11 -29.62 14.64
CA PRO A 560 12.38 -28.46 15.14
C PRO A 560 11.87 -27.58 14.00
N ILE A 561 10.68 -27.03 14.21
CA ILE A 561 10.08 -26.03 13.32
C ILE A 561 10.33 -24.67 13.96
N ALA A 562 11.12 -23.85 13.28
CA ALA A 562 11.33 -22.45 13.65
C ALA A 562 10.28 -21.57 12.98
N PHE A 563 9.73 -20.63 13.74
CA PHE A 563 8.89 -19.56 13.25
C PHE A 563 9.72 -18.29 13.09
N THR A 564 9.30 -17.40 12.21
CA THR A 564 9.94 -16.11 12.01
C THR A 564 9.71 -15.23 13.23
N GLY A 565 10.78 -14.99 13.98
CA GLY A 565 10.76 -14.08 15.13
C GLY A 565 10.99 -12.61 14.75
N SER A 566 11.21 -12.33 13.47
CA SER A 566 11.62 -11.02 12.96
C SER A 566 10.66 -10.52 11.88
N GLN A 567 10.28 -9.26 11.99
CA GLN A 567 9.48 -8.51 11.01
C GLN A 567 10.34 -8.01 9.83
N HIS A 568 11.62 -8.39 9.78
CA HIS A 568 12.53 -7.93 8.74
C HIS A 568 12.06 -8.42 7.36
N ALA A 569 12.09 -7.53 6.36
CA ALA A 569 11.55 -7.77 5.02
C ALA A 569 12.07 -9.06 4.37
N THR A 570 13.32 -9.46 4.67
CA THR A 570 13.94 -10.67 4.12
C THR A 570 13.36 -11.99 4.64
N VAL A 571 12.71 -11.98 5.81
CA VAL A 571 12.22 -13.21 6.45
C VAL A 571 10.73 -13.18 6.79
N ARG A 572 10.06 -12.02 6.72
CA ARG A 572 8.65 -11.89 7.14
C ARG A 572 7.68 -12.82 6.38
N ASP A 573 7.96 -13.08 5.10
CA ASP A 573 7.11 -13.93 4.25
C ASP A 573 7.42 -15.43 4.42
N LEU A 574 8.42 -15.79 5.22
CA LEU A 574 8.68 -17.18 5.60
C LEU A 574 7.68 -17.57 6.69
N ALA A 575 6.75 -18.47 6.37
CA ALA A 575 5.78 -18.96 7.36
C ALA A 575 6.47 -19.73 8.50
N ASN A 576 7.34 -20.69 8.14
CA ASN A 576 8.16 -21.46 9.05
C ASN A 576 9.31 -22.13 8.30
N VAL A 577 10.32 -22.59 9.04
CA VAL A 577 11.46 -23.35 8.51
C VAL A 577 11.70 -24.56 9.40
N THR A 578 11.72 -25.74 8.79
CA THR A 578 12.05 -26.99 9.50
C THR A 578 13.54 -27.24 9.41
N PHE A 579 14.20 -27.36 10.56
CA PHE A 579 15.63 -27.63 10.65
C PHE A 579 15.86 -29.10 11.01
N GLY A 580 16.23 -29.93 10.03
CA GLY A 580 16.50 -31.34 10.26
C GLY A 580 17.85 -31.57 10.94
N TRP A 581 17.84 -32.14 12.15
CA TRP A 581 19.03 -32.48 12.94
C TRP A 581 20.01 -31.33 13.13
N ALA A 582 19.48 -30.15 13.44
CA ALA A 582 20.30 -28.96 13.73
C ALA A 582 21.26 -29.20 14.91
N SER A 583 22.43 -28.59 14.83
CA SER A 583 23.42 -28.56 15.92
C SER A 583 23.55 -27.16 16.51
N ALA A 584 23.75 -27.09 17.82
CA ALA A 584 24.04 -25.88 18.57
C ALA A 584 25.52 -25.48 18.49
#